data_AF-A0A819XS36-F1
#
_entry.id   AF-A0A819XS36-F1
#
_cell.length_a   1.000
_cell.length_b   1.000
_cell.length_c   1.000
_cell.angle_alpha   90.00
_cell.angle_beta   90.00
_cell.angle_gamma   90.00
#
_symmetry.space_group_name_H-M   'P 1'
#
loop_
_entity.id
_entity.type
_entity.pdbx_description
1 polymer ?
#
loop_
_entity_poly.entity_id
_entity_poly.type
_entity_poly.pdbx_seq_one_letter_code
_entity_poly.pdbx_strand_id
1 'polypeptide(L)'
;VDLSKLRYFYIDEVDAYFINKVDRDQKLAHRRVVEYFENKYKVHVTRLRLNRLRYAVSLWSAMMVDGQMSTRDFSLTLCNRTSYLNGYHELLRKFLFRSTHTLPAIGLVILEAIPNKYNEYFHKLAHKFYDEIQVLLGNNGILFFPTFPQSAPVHGWPVLMNTFDYIYCGIINALGLPSTQCPLGLDSQQLPLGIQCIAARGHDQLTLTVAQEIEQAMGGWVPPSLVALV
;
A
#
# COMPACT_ATOMS: atom_id res chain seq x y z
N VAL A 1 21.78 -11.16 9.79
CA VAL A 1 20.49 -11.86 10.03
C VAL A 1 20.56 -13.20 9.32
N ASP A 2 20.24 -14.30 10.00
CA ASP A 2 20.23 -15.64 9.37
C ASP A 2 18.88 -15.87 8.69
N LEU A 3 18.86 -15.76 7.36
CA LEU A 3 17.65 -15.86 6.54
C LEU A 3 17.00 -17.24 6.57
N SER A 4 17.74 -18.30 6.94
CA SER A 4 17.19 -19.66 7.07
C SER A 4 16.33 -19.84 8.33
N LYS A 5 16.47 -18.96 9.33
CA LYS A 5 15.74 -19.01 10.61
C LYS A 5 14.50 -18.11 10.65
N LEU A 6 14.22 -17.37 9.57
CA LEU A 6 13.06 -16.50 9.49
C LEU A 6 11.80 -17.29 9.11
N ARG A 7 10.65 -16.79 9.53
CA ARG A 7 9.34 -17.29 9.11
C ARG A 7 8.83 -16.40 7.99
N TYR A 8 8.54 -16.99 6.84
CA TYR A 8 8.10 -16.24 5.67
C TYR A 8 6.62 -16.43 5.43
N PHE A 9 5.97 -15.32 5.13
CA PHE A 9 4.57 -15.23 4.79
C PHE A 9 4.42 -14.47 3.48
N TYR A 10 3.36 -14.76 2.72
CA TYR A 10 3.03 -13.95 1.56
C TYR A 10 1.52 -13.80 1.37
N ILE A 11 1.13 -12.68 0.79
CA ILE A 11 -0.23 -12.40 0.32
C ILE A 11 -0.10 -12.04 -1.16
N ASP A 12 -0.87 -12.71 -2.01
CA ASP A 12 -0.81 -12.52 -3.46
C ASP A 12 -1.84 -11.51 -3.98
N GLU A 13 -2.87 -11.22 -3.20
CA GLU A 13 -3.93 -10.29 -3.57
C GLU A 13 -4.65 -9.77 -2.32
N VAL A 14 -5.08 -8.52 -2.36
CA VAL A 14 -6.01 -7.94 -1.40
C VAL A 14 -7.39 -7.96 -2.04
N ASP A 15 -8.35 -8.63 -1.42
CA ASP A 15 -9.74 -8.70 -1.89
C ASP A 15 -10.61 -7.64 -1.18
N ALA A 16 -10.21 -6.36 -1.33
CA ALA A 16 -10.95 -5.23 -0.76
C ALA A 16 -11.98 -4.67 -1.75
N TYR A 17 -13.00 -4.02 -1.19
CA TYR A 17 -13.95 -3.29 -2.04
C TYR A 17 -13.25 -2.12 -2.75
N PHE A 18 -13.61 -1.92 -4.02
CA PHE A 18 -13.16 -0.79 -4.86
C PHE A 18 -11.67 -0.75 -5.20
N ILE A 19 -10.95 -1.87 -5.06
CA ILE A 19 -9.56 -1.98 -5.53
C ILE A 19 -9.45 -2.93 -6.72
N ASN A 20 -8.42 -2.70 -7.54
CA ASN A 20 -8.09 -3.58 -8.64
C ASN A 20 -7.43 -4.87 -8.15
N LYS A 21 -7.66 -5.94 -8.94
CA LYS A 21 -6.97 -7.22 -8.75
C LYS A 21 -5.51 -7.09 -9.16
N VAL A 22 -4.66 -7.89 -8.53
CA VAL A 22 -3.24 -7.88 -8.87
C VAL A 22 -3.03 -8.55 -10.24
N ASP A 23 -2.29 -7.87 -11.11
CA ASP A 23 -1.97 -8.29 -12.46
C ASP A 23 -1.20 -9.61 -12.48
N ARG A 24 -1.31 -10.32 -13.60
CA ARG A 24 -0.70 -11.64 -13.78
C ARG A 24 0.82 -11.57 -13.63
N ASP A 25 1.48 -10.62 -14.28
CA ASP A 25 2.94 -10.52 -14.29
C ASP A 25 3.47 -10.20 -12.89
N GLN A 26 2.78 -9.33 -12.16
CA GLN A 26 3.05 -9.03 -10.76
C GLN A 26 2.90 -10.27 -9.86
N LYS A 27 1.81 -11.05 -10.02
CA LYS A 27 1.63 -12.33 -9.30
C LYS A 27 2.71 -13.35 -9.62
N LEU A 28 3.12 -13.45 -10.89
CA LEU A 28 4.20 -14.36 -11.30
C LEU A 28 5.53 -13.92 -10.70
N ALA A 29 5.84 -12.62 -10.71
CA ALA A 29 7.05 -12.09 -10.10
C ALA A 29 7.10 -12.37 -8.59
N HIS A 30 5.98 -12.23 -7.88
CA HIS A 30 5.86 -12.58 -6.47
C HIS A 30 6.11 -14.06 -6.21
N ARG A 31 5.56 -14.95 -7.05
CA ARG A 31 5.81 -16.40 -6.93
C ARG A 31 7.28 -16.74 -7.12
N ARG A 32 7.99 -16.09 -8.05
CA ARG A 32 9.44 -16.30 -8.22
C ARG A 32 10.22 -15.96 -6.94
N VAL A 33 9.83 -14.91 -6.22
CA VAL A 33 10.43 -14.58 -4.91
C VAL A 33 10.17 -15.70 -3.90
N VAL A 34 8.92 -16.15 -3.80
CA VAL A 34 8.54 -17.24 -2.90
C VAL A 34 9.34 -18.51 -3.20
N GLU A 35 9.34 -18.96 -4.45
CA GLU A 35 10.05 -20.15 -4.92
C GLU A 35 11.56 -20.03 -4.68
N TYR A 36 12.15 -18.84 -4.88
CA TYR A 36 13.56 -18.61 -4.60
C TYR A 36 13.91 -18.83 -3.12
N PHE A 37 13.15 -18.25 -2.20
CA PHE A 37 13.39 -18.39 -0.77
C PHE A 37 13.19 -19.85 -0.30
N GLU A 38 12.12 -20.52 -0.76
CA GLU A 38 11.89 -21.93 -0.44
C GLU A 38 13.04 -22.81 -0.95
N ASN A 39 13.52 -22.58 -2.17
CA ASN A 39 14.58 -23.40 -2.76
C ASN A 39 15.96 -23.15 -2.16
N LYS A 40 16.34 -21.88 -1.91
CA LYS A 40 17.66 -21.50 -1.41
C LYS A 40 17.82 -21.79 0.07
N TYR A 41 16.83 -21.45 0.89
CA TYR A 41 16.92 -21.58 2.36
C TYR A 41 16.25 -22.84 2.90
N LYS A 42 15.59 -23.64 2.06
CA LYS A 42 14.84 -24.84 2.47
C LYS A 42 13.78 -24.53 3.55
N VAL A 43 13.21 -23.33 3.47
CA VAL A 43 12.12 -22.86 4.33
C VAL A 43 10.78 -23.07 3.63
N HIS A 44 9.69 -23.04 4.38
CA HIS A 44 8.35 -22.98 3.81
C HIS A 44 7.80 -21.55 3.91
N VAL A 45 7.28 -21.02 2.81
CA VAL A 45 6.70 -19.69 2.75
C VAL A 45 5.17 -19.82 2.78
N THR A 46 4.56 -19.39 3.88
CA THR A 46 3.14 -19.63 4.15
C THR A 46 2.25 -18.60 3.45
N ARG A 47 1.30 -19.06 2.64
CA ARG A 47 0.27 -18.18 2.06
C ARG A 47 -0.73 -17.75 3.12
N LEU A 48 -0.91 -16.45 3.30
CA LEU A 48 -1.91 -15.89 4.20
C LEU A 48 -3.18 -15.49 3.46
N ARG A 49 -4.32 -15.72 4.11
CA ARG A 49 -5.63 -15.20 3.70
C ARG A 49 -6.25 -14.43 4.85
N LEU A 50 -6.10 -13.11 4.81
CA LEU A 50 -6.58 -12.23 5.86
C LEU A 50 -7.94 -11.66 5.48
N ASN A 51 -9.02 -12.34 5.86
CA ASN A 51 -10.39 -11.94 5.51
C ASN A 51 -10.73 -10.49 5.87
N ARG A 52 -10.08 -9.92 6.89
CA ARG A 52 -10.27 -8.53 7.34
C ARG A 52 -9.74 -7.49 6.36
N LEU A 53 -8.79 -7.86 5.49
CA LEU A 53 -8.30 -6.98 4.45
C LEU A 53 -9.39 -6.59 3.43
N ARG A 54 -10.54 -7.28 3.42
CA ARG A 54 -11.72 -6.81 2.65
C ARG A 54 -12.16 -5.39 3.01
N TYR A 55 -11.88 -4.98 4.25
CA TYR A 55 -12.18 -3.65 4.78
C TYR A 55 -10.95 -2.74 4.84
N ALA A 56 -9.86 -3.05 4.11
CA ALA A 56 -8.59 -2.35 4.26
C ALA A 56 -8.72 -0.82 4.18
N VAL A 57 -9.50 -0.28 3.23
CA VAL A 57 -9.75 1.16 3.09
C VAL A 57 -10.39 1.75 4.36
N SER A 58 -11.39 1.05 4.93
CA SER A 58 -12.05 1.47 6.17
C SER A 58 -11.12 1.38 7.37
N LEU A 59 -10.28 0.34 7.45
CA LEU A 59 -9.30 0.18 8.52
C LEU A 59 -8.24 1.30 8.45
N TRP A 60 -7.71 1.57 7.26
CA TRP A 60 -6.78 2.67 7.04
C TRP A 60 -7.41 4.02 7.41
N SER A 61 -8.63 4.28 6.95
CA SER A 61 -9.35 5.52 7.25
C SER A 61 -9.52 5.70 8.76
N ALA A 62 -9.94 4.66 9.48
CA ALA A 62 -10.09 4.71 10.94
C ALA A 62 -8.78 5.06 11.65
N MET A 63 -7.65 4.47 11.23
CA MET A 63 -6.33 4.75 11.82
C MET A 63 -5.78 6.14 11.45
N MET A 64 -6.08 6.65 10.26
CA MET A 64 -5.65 8.00 9.86
C MET A 64 -6.35 9.09 10.67
N VAL A 65 -7.60 8.85 11.03
CA VAL A 65 -8.38 9.77 11.86
C VAL A 65 -7.76 9.92 13.26
N ASP A 66 -7.21 8.85 13.85
CA ASP A 66 -6.48 8.94 15.14
C ASP A 66 -5.24 9.82 15.06
N GLY A 67 -4.55 9.80 13.91
CA GLY A 67 -3.37 10.64 13.66
C GLY A 67 -3.70 12.08 13.26
N GLN A 68 -4.95 12.35 12.87
CA GLN A 68 -5.42 13.71 12.56
C GLN A 68 -5.70 14.46 13.86
N MET A 69 -4.75 15.31 14.27
CA MET A 69 -5.08 16.37 15.21
C MET A 69 -6.14 17.29 14.58
N SER A 70 -7.15 17.69 15.36
CA SER A 70 -8.28 18.55 14.93
C SER A 70 -7.88 19.88 14.25
N THR A 71 -6.59 20.22 14.23
CA THR A 71 -6.00 21.40 13.58
C THR A 71 -5.42 21.12 12.18
N ARG A 72 -5.65 19.94 11.59
CA ARG A 72 -5.05 19.49 10.32
C ARG A 72 -6.03 19.01 9.26
N ASP A 73 -7.28 19.49 9.29
CA ASP A 73 -8.25 19.18 8.23
C ASP A 73 -7.69 19.56 6.85
N PHE A 74 -7.95 18.70 5.85
CA PHE A 74 -7.45 18.91 4.49
C PHE A 74 -8.05 20.19 3.89
N SER A 75 -9.33 20.48 4.18
CA SER A 75 -10.03 21.69 3.75
C SER A 75 -9.36 22.97 4.23
N LEU A 76 -8.89 23.00 5.49
CA LEU A 76 -8.16 24.11 6.07
C LEU A 76 -6.77 24.26 5.45
N THR A 77 -6.09 23.13 5.22
CA THR A 77 -4.77 23.08 4.58
C THR A 77 -4.81 23.62 3.15
N LEU A 78 -5.86 23.27 2.39
CA LEU A 78 -6.06 23.71 1.01
C LEU A 78 -6.23 25.24 0.90
N CYS A 79 -6.66 25.89 1.98
CA CYS A 79 -6.81 27.35 2.08
C CYS A 79 -5.71 28.01 2.93
N ASN A 80 -4.48 27.46 2.96
CA ASN A 80 -3.35 27.99 3.73
C ASN A 80 -3.65 28.24 5.22
N ARG A 81 -4.53 27.44 5.80
CA ARG A 81 -4.98 27.54 7.19
C ARG A 81 -5.70 28.85 7.56
N THR A 82 -6.26 29.54 6.57
CA THR A 82 -6.99 30.81 6.79
C THR A 82 -8.50 30.62 6.89
N SER A 83 -9.06 29.61 6.22
CA SER A 83 -10.50 29.37 6.15
C SER A 83 -10.81 27.90 5.85
N TYR A 84 -12.04 27.49 6.10
CA TYR A 84 -12.55 26.18 5.68
C TYR A 84 -13.17 26.26 4.29
N LEU A 85 -12.86 25.28 3.44
CA LEU A 85 -13.49 25.11 2.14
C LEU A 85 -14.75 24.22 2.26
N ASN A 86 -15.88 24.69 1.72
CA ASN A 86 -17.05 23.82 1.53
C ASN A 86 -16.90 23.03 0.22
N GLY A 87 -16.66 21.73 0.33
CA GLY A 87 -16.44 20.85 -0.82
C GLY A 87 -17.61 20.79 -1.81
N TYR A 88 -18.86 20.79 -1.33
CA TYR A 88 -20.03 20.79 -2.23
C TYR A 88 -20.15 22.09 -3.02
N HIS A 89 -19.89 23.23 -2.36
CA HIS A 89 -19.87 24.53 -3.02
C HIS A 89 -18.76 24.62 -4.06
N GLU A 90 -17.57 24.11 -3.73
CA GLU A 90 -16.45 24.12 -4.65
C GLU A 90 -16.66 23.17 -5.83
N LEU A 91 -17.37 22.05 -5.64
CA LEU A 91 -17.79 21.16 -6.71
C LEU A 91 -18.72 21.88 -7.71
N LEU A 92 -19.70 22.64 -7.21
CA LEU A 92 -20.56 23.47 -8.06
C LEU A 92 -19.73 24.52 -8.83
N ARG A 93 -18.80 25.19 -8.16
CA ARG A 93 -17.88 26.13 -8.81
C ARG A 93 -17.02 25.46 -9.88
N LYS A 94 -16.64 24.20 -9.69
CA LYS A 94 -15.85 23.44 -10.68
C LYS A 94 -16.65 23.21 -11.96
N PHE A 95 -17.92 22.84 -11.86
CA PHE A 95 -18.81 22.72 -13.03
C PHE A 95 -19.09 24.06 -13.72
N LEU A 96 -18.99 25.16 -12.98
CA LEU A 96 -19.05 26.52 -13.53
C LEU A 96 -17.69 27.05 -14.02
N PHE A 97 -16.64 26.23 -14.07
CA PHE A 97 -15.26 26.60 -14.44
C PHE A 97 -14.66 27.74 -13.59
N ARG A 98 -15.16 27.96 -12.38
CA ARG A 98 -14.72 29.01 -11.44
C ARG A 98 -13.80 28.49 -10.33
N SER A 99 -13.72 27.18 -10.15
CA SER A 99 -12.84 26.55 -9.17
C SER A 99 -11.43 26.31 -9.74
N THR A 100 -10.41 26.73 -9.00
CA THR A 100 -9.00 26.43 -9.29
C THR A 100 -8.55 25.09 -8.72
N HIS A 101 -9.36 24.46 -7.86
CA HIS A 101 -9.04 23.17 -7.23
C HIS A 101 -9.29 21.98 -8.18
N THR A 102 -8.56 20.89 -7.97
CA THR A 102 -8.73 19.65 -8.75
C THR A 102 -9.93 18.85 -8.23
N LEU A 103 -10.57 18.06 -9.11
CA LEU A 103 -11.69 17.21 -8.69
C LEU A 103 -11.33 16.23 -7.55
N PRO A 104 -10.14 15.58 -7.54
CA PRO A 104 -9.73 14.75 -6.40
C PRO A 104 -9.61 15.52 -5.10
N ALA A 105 -9.08 16.75 -5.11
CA ALA A 105 -8.97 17.57 -3.91
C ALA A 105 -10.36 17.95 -3.36
N ILE A 106 -11.28 18.36 -4.24
CA ILE A 106 -12.67 18.64 -3.85
C ILE A 106 -13.34 17.38 -3.29
N GLY A 107 -13.14 16.23 -3.94
CA GLY A 107 -13.65 14.94 -3.50
C GLY A 107 -13.16 14.56 -2.10
N LEU A 108 -11.86 14.75 -1.82
CA LEU A 108 -11.29 14.50 -0.50
C LEU A 108 -11.89 15.41 0.58
N VAL A 109 -12.10 16.71 0.29
CA VAL A 109 -12.77 17.63 1.21
C VAL A 109 -14.20 17.17 1.53
N ILE A 110 -14.94 16.68 0.53
CA ILE A 110 -16.28 16.13 0.74
C ILE A 110 -16.21 14.87 1.60
N LEU A 111 -15.28 13.95 1.31
CA LEU A 111 -15.10 12.72 2.08
C LEU A 111 -14.76 12.99 3.55
N GLU A 112 -13.92 14.00 3.83
CA GLU A 112 -13.59 14.38 5.20
C GLU A 112 -14.76 15.01 5.97
N ALA A 113 -15.69 15.66 5.27
CA ALA A 113 -16.86 16.30 5.88
C ALA A 113 -17.97 15.31 6.27
N ILE A 114 -17.84 14.02 5.92
CA ILE A 114 -18.83 13.00 6.26
C ILE A 114 -18.86 12.79 7.79
N PRO A 115 -20.02 12.98 8.47
CA PRO A 115 -20.11 13.02 9.94
C PRO A 115 -19.66 11.76 10.66
N ASN A 116 -19.60 10.61 9.97
CA ASN A 116 -19.24 9.32 10.55
C ASN A 116 -17.75 8.97 10.36
N LYS A 117 -16.88 9.99 10.29
CA LYS A 117 -15.41 9.85 10.14
C LYS A 117 -14.82 8.94 11.24
N TYR A 118 -15.44 8.94 12.42
CA TYR A 118 -15.09 8.11 13.57
C TYR A 118 -16.04 6.90 13.68
N ASN A 119 -15.80 5.89 12.86
CA ASN A 119 -16.50 4.62 13.03
C ASN A 119 -15.80 3.79 14.12
N GLU A 120 -16.34 3.81 15.34
CA GLU A 120 -15.77 3.13 16.51
C GLU A 120 -15.57 1.62 16.26
N TYR A 121 -16.46 0.99 15.47
CA TYR A 121 -16.32 -0.41 15.08
C TYR A 121 -15.06 -0.64 14.24
N PHE A 122 -14.84 0.16 13.18
CA PHE A 122 -13.65 0.02 12.35
C PHE A 122 -12.37 0.41 13.09
N HIS A 123 -12.44 1.37 14.02
CA HIS A 123 -11.33 1.71 14.89
C HIS A 123 -10.91 0.51 15.76
N LYS A 124 -11.85 -0.10 16.52
CA LYS A 124 -11.55 -1.32 17.31
C LYS A 124 -11.08 -2.48 16.44
N LEU A 125 -11.67 -2.64 15.25
CA LEU A 125 -11.27 -3.68 14.31
C LEU A 125 -9.85 -3.46 13.76
N ALA A 126 -9.45 -2.21 13.52
CA ALA A 126 -8.12 -1.86 13.04
C ALA A 126 -7.05 -2.15 14.09
N HIS A 127 -7.25 -1.74 15.35
CA HIS A 127 -6.33 -2.08 16.45
C HIS A 127 -6.21 -3.59 16.65
N LYS A 128 -7.34 -4.33 16.62
CA LYS A 128 -7.28 -5.79 16.71
C LYS A 128 -6.54 -6.44 15.53
N PHE A 129 -6.73 -5.91 14.32
CA PHE A 129 -6.00 -6.38 13.14
C PHE A 129 -4.51 -6.08 13.25
N TYR A 130 -4.14 -4.92 13.80
CA TYR A 130 -2.75 -4.57 14.09
C TYR A 130 -2.08 -5.55 15.05
N ASP A 131 -2.71 -5.81 16.20
CA ASP A 131 -2.18 -6.75 17.19
C ASP A 131 -1.98 -8.15 16.58
N GLU A 132 -2.94 -8.61 15.77
CA GLU A 132 -2.85 -9.89 15.07
C GLU A 132 -1.66 -9.96 14.11
N ILE A 133 -1.43 -8.91 13.31
CA ILE A 133 -0.28 -8.86 12.39
C ILE A 133 1.04 -8.81 13.18
N GLN A 134 1.09 -8.04 14.26
CA GLN A 134 2.30 -7.93 15.07
C GLN A 134 2.66 -9.25 15.74
N VAL A 135 1.67 -9.99 16.28
CA VAL A 135 1.87 -11.33 16.83
C VAL A 135 2.26 -12.33 15.74
N LEU A 136 1.62 -12.26 14.57
CA LEU A 136 1.89 -13.16 13.45
C LEU A 136 3.35 -13.02 12.98
N LEU A 137 3.82 -11.79 12.78
CA LEU A 137 5.19 -11.50 12.38
C LEU A 137 6.18 -11.82 13.52
N GLY A 138 5.91 -11.35 14.73
CA GLY A 138 6.82 -11.51 15.87
C GLY A 138 8.23 -11.00 15.55
N ASN A 139 9.26 -11.60 16.16
CA ASN A 139 10.64 -11.10 16.03
C ASN A 139 11.40 -11.61 14.81
N ASN A 140 10.85 -12.57 14.06
CA ASN A 140 11.54 -13.23 12.94
C ASN A 140 10.64 -13.46 11.72
N GLY A 141 9.47 -12.80 11.67
CA GLY A 141 8.51 -12.93 10.59
C GLY A 141 8.71 -11.89 9.51
N ILE A 142 8.60 -12.32 8.26
CA ILE A 142 8.62 -11.47 7.07
C ILE A 142 7.35 -11.74 6.27
N LEU A 143 6.65 -10.67 5.91
CA LEU A 143 5.52 -10.71 5.01
C LEU A 143 5.91 -10.09 3.67
N PHE A 144 5.82 -10.89 2.61
CA PHE A 144 5.84 -10.45 1.23
C PHE A 144 4.45 -9.99 0.81
N PHE A 145 4.34 -8.73 0.37
CA PHE A 145 3.05 -8.09 0.09
C PHE A 145 3.10 -7.25 -1.20
N PRO A 146 2.02 -7.18 -2.00
CA PRO A 146 2.02 -6.36 -3.21
C PRO A 146 2.08 -4.89 -2.87
N THR A 147 2.85 -4.14 -3.64
CA THR A 147 2.97 -2.67 -3.52
C THR A 147 1.82 -1.97 -4.19
N PHE A 148 1.47 -2.45 -5.37
CA PHE A 148 0.41 -1.94 -6.21
C PHE A 148 -0.12 -3.11 -7.05
N PRO A 149 -1.40 -3.11 -7.44
CA PRO A 149 -1.98 -4.22 -8.18
C PRO A 149 -1.50 -4.29 -9.62
N GLN A 150 -1.15 -3.16 -10.22
CA GLN A 150 -0.82 -3.04 -11.64
C GLN A 150 0.49 -2.28 -11.86
N SER A 151 1.06 -2.40 -13.06
CA SER A 151 2.18 -1.56 -13.48
C SER A 151 1.75 -0.10 -13.67
N ALA A 152 2.70 0.80 -13.89
CA ALA A 152 2.42 2.23 -14.03
C ALA A 152 1.41 2.50 -15.17
N PRO A 153 0.26 3.14 -14.90
CA PRO A 153 -0.72 3.43 -15.93
C PRO A 153 -0.22 4.53 -16.87
N VAL A 154 -0.78 4.56 -18.09
CA VAL A 154 -0.52 5.62 -19.06
C VAL A 154 -1.03 6.98 -18.57
N HIS A 155 -0.44 8.05 -19.10
CA HIS A 155 -0.88 9.42 -18.77
C HIS A 155 -2.32 9.64 -19.25
N GLY A 156 -3.14 10.30 -18.43
CA GLY A 156 -4.57 10.51 -18.71
C GLY A 156 -5.46 9.31 -18.36
N TRP A 157 -4.90 8.25 -17.76
CA TRP A 157 -5.72 7.16 -17.21
C TRP A 157 -6.76 7.71 -16.22
N PRO A 158 -8.03 7.26 -16.28
CA PRO A 158 -9.07 7.82 -15.43
C PRO A 158 -8.78 7.55 -13.95
N VAL A 159 -8.62 8.62 -13.17
CA VAL A 159 -8.27 8.57 -11.73
C VAL A 159 -9.23 7.68 -10.93
N LEU A 160 -10.50 7.66 -11.29
CA LEU A 160 -11.53 6.86 -10.61
C LEU A 160 -11.28 5.35 -10.70
N MET A 161 -10.52 4.89 -11.69
CA MET A 161 -10.27 3.45 -11.89
C MET A 161 -9.27 2.86 -10.91
N ASN A 162 -8.37 3.66 -10.34
CA ASN A 162 -7.32 3.20 -9.42
C ASN A 162 -7.25 4.00 -8.11
N THR A 163 -8.31 4.77 -7.80
CA THR A 163 -8.33 5.71 -6.67
C THR A 163 -8.00 5.04 -5.33
N PHE A 164 -8.40 3.79 -5.11
CA PHE A 164 -8.20 3.10 -3.83
C PHE A 164 -7.04 2.09 -3.85
N ASP A 165 -6.35 1.92 -4.99
CA ASP A 165 -5.24 0.98 -5.10
C ASP A 165 -4.04 1.36 -4.22
N TYR A 166 -3.96 2.62 -3.76
CA TYR A 166 -2.95 3.02 -2.77
C TYR A 166 -3.06 2.20 -1.47
N ILE A 167 -4.18 1.52 -1.22
CA ILE A 167 -4.41 0.78 0.02
C ILE A 167 -3.39 -0.33 0.25
N TYR A 168 -2.77 -0.86 -0.81
CA TYR A 168 -1.69 -1.84 -0.71
C TYR A 168 -0.49 -1.30 0.10
N CYS A 169 -0.18 0.00 -0.03
CA CYS A 169 0.79 0.67 0.85
C CYS A 169 0.10 1.30 2.08
N GLY A 170 -1.09 1.87 1.87
CA GLY A 170 -1.82 2.62 2.89
C GLY A 170 -2.09 1.80 4.14
N ILE A 171 -2.52 0.54 4.01
CA ILE A 171 -2.80 -0.30 5.16
C ILE A 171 -1.53 -0.55 6.00
N ILE A 172 -0.37 -0.75 5.35
CA ILE A 172 0.90 -0.97 6.04
C ILE A 172 1.35 0.31 6.78
N ASN A 173 1.14 1.47 6.17
CA ASN A 173 1.38 2.77 6.80
C ASN A 173 0.49 2.97 8.03
N ALA A 174 -0.80 2.63 7.94
CA ALA A 174 -1.74 2.72 9.07
C ALA A 174 -1.35 1.82 10.24
N LEU A 175 -0.74 0.66 9.94
CA LEU A 175 -0.20 -0.25 10.95
C LEU A 175 1.16 0.24 11.50
N GLY A 176 1.83 1.20 10.87
CA GLY A 176 3.14 1.68 11.32
C GLY A 176 4.22 0.58 11.31
N LEU A 177 4.10 -0.37 10.38
CA LEU A 177 5.06 -1.47 10.23
C LEU A 177 6.19 -1.06 9.27
N PRO A 178 7.45 -1.47 9.53
CA PRO A 178 8.52 -1.28 8.58
C PRO A 178 8.23 -2.05 7.29
N SER A 179 8.40 -1.38 6.15
CA SER A 179 8.20 -1.93 4.81
C SER A 179 9.34 -1.48 3.91
N THR A 180 10.00 -2.42 3.23
CA THR A 180 11.03 -2.13 2.22
C THR A 180 10.56 -2.58 0.85
N GLN A 181 10.58 -1.66 -0.12
CA GLN A 181 10.19 -1.94 -1.49
C GLN A 181 11.34 -2.55 -2.27
N CYS A 182 11.09 -3.67 -2.93
CA CYS A 182 12.08 -4.39 -3.74
C CYS A 182 11.63 -4.47 -5.20
N PRO A 183 12.47 -4.08 -6.18
CA PRO A 183 12.18 -4.28 -7.59
C PRO A 183 12.25 -5.77 -7.95
N LEU A 184 11.35 -6.23 -8.83
CA LEU A 184 11.25 -7.62 -9.26
C LEU A 184 11.48 -7.82 -10.78
N GLY A 185 12.16 -6.86 -11.40
CA GLY A 185 12.34 -6.77 -12.84
C GLY A 185 11.20 -6.05 -13.55
N LEU A 186 11.00 -6.37 -14.82
CA LEU A 186 10.01 -5.73 -15.70
C LEU A 186 8.87 -6.70 -16.05
N ASP A 187 7.70 -6.14 -16.32
CA ASP A 187 6.55 -6.87 -16.85
C ASP A 187 6.63 -7.08 -18.37
N SER A 188 5.60 -7.69 -18.95
CA SER A 188 5.47 -7.89 -20.40
C SER A 188 5.43 -6.59 -21.22
N GLN A 189 5.15 -5.45 -20.57
CA GLN A 189 5.12 -4.11 -21.16
C GLN A 189 6.40 -3.31 -20.87
N GLN A 190 7.45 -3.95 -20.34
CA GLN A 190 8.70 -3.31 -19.94
C GLN A 190 8.55 -2.28 -18.80
N LEU A 191 7.52 -2.43 -17.96
CA LEU A 191 7.28 -1.57 -16.81
C LEU A 191 7.77 -2.23 -15.50
N PRO A 192 8.30 -1.46 -14.53
CA PRO A 192 8.81 -2.01 -13.28
C PRO A 192 7.75 -2.72 -12.43
N LEU A 193 8.11 -3.92 -11.97
CA LEU A 193 7.37 -4.69 -10.97
C LEU A 193 8.02 -4.57 -9.60
N GLY A 194 7.27 -4.90 -8.54
CA GLY A 194 7.84 -4.79 -7.20
C GLY A 194 7.06 -5.48 -6.09
N ILE A 195 7.69 -5.59 -4.92
CA ILE A 195 7.11 -6.22 -3.73
C ILE A 195 7.54 -5.48 -2.47
N GLN A 196 6.66 -5.44 -1.49
CA GLN A 196 6.95 -4.95 -0.15
C GLN A 196 7.41 -6.10 0.74
N CYS A 197 8.53 -5.90 1.44
CA CYS A 197 8.99 -6.77 2.52
C CYS A 197 8.68 -6.11 3.85
N ILE A 198 7.80 -6.73 4.62
CA ILE A 198 7.23 -6.15 5.85
C ILE A 198 7.65 -6.99 7.05
N ALA A 199 8.06 -6.34 8.14
CA ALA A 199 8.38 -6.99 9.40
C ALA A 199 7.58 -6.38 10.57
N ALA A 200 7.69 -6.96 11.76
CA ALA A 200 7.14 -6.35 12.95
C ALA A 200 7.84 -5.03 13.28
N ARG A 201 7.16 -4.16 14.05
CA ARG A 201 7.70 -2.86 14.46
C ARG A 201 9.08 -3.00 15.14
N GLY A 202 10.00 -2.11 14.80
CA GLY A 202 11.38 -2.11 15.33
C GLY A 202 12.31 -3.14 14.70
N HIS A 203 11.86 -3.87 13.67
CA HIS A 203 12.67 -4.88 12.96
C HIS A 203 13.02 -4.46 11.52
N ASP A 204 13.25 -3.17 11.29
CA ASP A 204 13.64 -2.57 10.00
C ASP A 204 14.86 -3.26 9.38
N GLN A 205 15.82 -3.70 10.20
CA GLN A 205 16.98 -4.45 9.74
C GLN A 205 16.59 -5.75 9.01
N LEU A 206 15.51 -6.42 9.43
CA LEU A 206 15.03 -7.64 8.77
C LEU A 206 14.51 -7.34 7.37
N THR A 207 13.72 -6.28 7.19
CA THR A 207 13.18 -5.92 5.87
C THR A 207 14.30 -5.53 4.91
N LEU A 208 15.31 -4.80 5.39
CA LEU A 208 16.48 -4.43 4.59
C LEU A 208 17.36 -5.64 4.22
N THR A 209 17.60 -6.57 5.15
CA THR A 209 18.40 -7.77 4.85
C THR A 209 17.71 -8.63 3.80
N VAL A 210 16.38 -8.82 3.93
CA VAL A 210 15.61 -9.57 2.93
C VAL A 210 15.56 -8.85 1.59
N ALA A 211 15.49 -7.53 1.59
CA ALA A 211 15.52 -6.73 0.37
C ALA A 211 16.84 -6.89 -0.41
N GLN A 212 17.98 -6.88 0.29
CA GLN A 212 19.29 -7.15 -0.31
C GLN A 212 19.36 -8.54 -0.94
N GLU A 213 18.76 -9.54 -0.28
CA GLU A 213 18.69 -10.89 -0.81
C GLU A 213 17.83 -10.98 -2.07
N ILE A 214 16.68 -10.28 -2.09
CA ILE A 214 15.82 -10.18 -3.27
C ILE A 214 16.54 -9.48 -4.41
N GLU A 215 17.26 -8.40 -4.13
CA GLU A 215 18.05 -7.66 -5.13
C GLU A 215 19.07 -8.58 -5.82
N GLN A 216 19.82 -9.36 -5.04
CA GLN A 216 20.78 -10.34 -5.59
C GLN A 216 20.11 -11.42 -6.44
N ALA A 217 18.92 -11.87 -6.04
CA ALA A 217 18.19 -12.93 -6.72
C ALA A 217 17.49 -12.48 -8.01
N MET A 218 16.97 -11.25 -8.02
CA MET A 218 16.09 -10.72 -9.06
C MET A 218 16.80 -9.74 -10.01
N GLY A 219 18.08 -9.42 -9.74
CA GLY A 219 18.89 -8.52 -10.55
C GLY A 219 18.76 -7.03 -10.17
N GLY A 220 17.92 -6.71 -9.18
CA GLY A 220 17.80 -5.36 -8.64
C GLY A 220 17.13 -4.35 -9.58
N TRP A 221 17.41 -3.07 -9.32
CA TRP A 221 16.90 -1.97 -10.14
C TRP A 221 17.78 -1.76 -11.37
N VAL A 222 17.13 -1.50 -12.51
CA VAL A 222 17.80 -1.18 -13.77
C VAL A 222 17.43 0.25 -14.21
N PRO A 223 18.41 1.09 -14.58
CA PRO A 223 18.14 2.42 -15.13
C PRO A 223 17.25 2.37 -16.38
N PRO A 224 16.21 3.22 -16.48
CA PRO A 224 15.35 3.27 -17.67
C PRO A 224 16.11 3.51 -18.98
N SER A 225 17.20 4.29 -18.95
CA SER A 225 18.03 4.56 -20.12
C SER A 225 18.73 3.33 -20.69
N LEU A 226 19.00 2.31 -19.87
CA LEU A 226 19.62 1.05 -20.30
C LEU A 226 18.58 0.06 -20.84
N VAL A 227 17.33 0.16 -20.39
CA VAL A 227 16.23 -0.69 -20.86
C VAL A 227 15.80 -0.32 -22.28
N ALA A 228 15.82 0.96 -22.64
CA ALA A 228 15.41 1.44 -23.97
C ALA A 228 16.42 1.13 -25.11
N LEU A 229 17.57 0.54 -24.81
CA LEU A 229 18.65 0.22 -25.77
C LEU A 229 18.67 -1.27 -26.19
N VAL A 230 17.74 -2.07 -25.68
CA VAL A 230 17.58 -3.51 -25.97
C VAL A 230 16.25 -3.73 -26.67
#